data_AF-A0A438BME9-F1
#
_entry.id   AF-A0A438BME9-F1
#
_cell.length_a   1.000
_cell.length_b   1.000
_cell.length_c   1.000
_cell.angle_alpha   90.00
_cell.angle_beta   90.00
_cell.angle_gamma   90.00
#
_symmetry.space_group_name_H-M   'P 1'
#
loop_
_entity.id
_entity.type
_entity.pdbx_description
1 polymer ?
#
loop_
_entity_poly.entity_id
_entity_poly.type
_entity_poly.pdbx_seq_one_letter_code
_entity_poly.pdbx_strand_id
1 'polypeptide(L)'
;MGNASSSMVEGKGDVVMNLTSGKKLTLMDVLFVPEIRKNLVSTSLLSKKGFKLVFESDKLVLTKGGAFIGKGYMSEGLFKINVFNDNVIASTINKSFMSSAYIVESCELWHSRLGHVNYRSMYKMPNLVEPQTYKEAMSTPEAPYWQEAVNDEINSIMQNHTWELVNLPPGNKPIGCKWIFKRKLQTNGTIDKYKAHLVAKGYRQKEGLDFFDTYSPVTRITSIRMLIATTAIHNFEIHQMDVKITFLNGDLDEEIYMEQPKGFVVKEQEKKVCRLIKSLYGLKQAPKQWHEKFDHTMLLMVSR
;
A
#
# COMPACT_ATOMS: atom_id res chain seq x y z
N MET A 1 -19.87 -40.90 -8.25
CA MET A 1 -18.74 -40.08 -7.74
C MET A 1 -17.43 -40.86 -7.95
N GLY A 2 -16.26 -40.22 -7.85
CA GLY A 2 -14.94 -40.85 -8.13
C GLY A 2 -14.52 -41.96 -7.15
N ASN A 3 -15.35 -42.26 -6.16
CA ASN A 3 -15.21 -43.24 -5.10
C ASN A 3 -16.30 -44.35 -5.17
N ALA A 4 -16.89 -44.57 -6.34
CA ALA A 4 -17.98 -45.53 -6.60
C ALA A 4 -19.31 -45.29 -5.85
N SER A 5 -19.44 -44.21 -5.07
CA SER A 5 -20.74 -43.82 -4.48
C SER A 5 -21.63 -43.07 -5.48
N SER A 6 -22.94 -43.12 -5.25
CA SER A 6 -23.96 -42.37 -6.01
C SER A 6 -24.57 -41.25 -5.17
N SER A 7 -24.83 -40.10 -5.80
CA SER A 7 -25.58 -38.99 -5.20
C SER A 7 -26.77 -38.64 -6.09
N MET A 8 -27.81 -38.06 -5.50
CA MET A 8 -29.01 -37.64 -6.21
C MET A 8 -28.71 -36.43 -7.11
N VAL A 9 -29.22 -36.45 -8.35
CA VAL A 9 -29.18 -35.30 -9.26
C VAL A 9 -30.46 -34.49 -9.06
N GLU A 10 -30.32 -33.21 -8.70
CA GLU A 10 -31.47 -32.33 -8.43
C GLU A 10 -31.89 -31.53 -9.67
N GLY A 11 -31.03 -31.39 -10.66
CA GLY A 11 -31.35 -30.64 -11.87
C GLY A 11 -30.42 -30.92 -13.04
N LYS A 12 -30.83 -30.49 -14.22
CA LYS A 12 -30.04 -30.58 -15.45
C LYS A 12 -30.25 -29.31 -16.28
N GLY A 13 -29.18 -28.71 -16.79
CA GLY A 13 -29.26 -27.49 -17.59
C GLY A 13 -27.96 -27.15 -18.31
N ASP A 14 -27.97 -26.08 -19.09
CA ASP A 14 -26.81 -25.63 -19.85
C ASP A 14 -26.04 -24.54 -19.09
N VAL A 15 -24.71 -24.64 -19.07
CA VAL A 15 -23.82 -23.72 -18.37
C VAL A 15 -22.88 -23.06 -19.36
N VAL A 16 -22.88 -21.73 -19.40
CA VAL A 16 -21.95 -20.95 -20.22
C VAL A 16 -20.73 -20.58 -19.38
N MET A 17 -19.54 -20.97 -19.84
CA MET A 17 -18.26 -20.56 -19.25
C MET A 17 -17.58 -19.51 -20.12
N ASN A 18 -17.33 -18.35 -19.55
CA ASN A 18 -16.51 -17.31 -20.17
C ASN A 18 -15.03 -17.63 -19.91
N LEU A 19 -14.27 -18.07 -20.91
CA LEU A 19 -12.87 -18.45 -20.75
C LEU A 19 -11.97 -17.21 -20.82
N THR A 20 -10.85 -17.23 -20.10
CA THR A 20 -9.83 -16.15 -20.11
C THR A 20 -9.21 -15.86 -21.48
N SER A 21 -9.48 -16.68 -22.50
CA SER A 21 -9.14 -16.38 -23.89
C SER A 21 -10.13 -15.40 -24.57
N GLY A 22 -11.16 -14.93 -23.86
CA GLY A 22 -12.29 -14.18 -24.40
C GLY A 22 -13.36 -15.03 -25.12
N LYS A 23 -13.19 -16.36 -25.17
CA LYS A 23 -14.14 -17.26 -25.84
C LYS A 23 -15.17 -17.81 -24.86
N LYS A 24 -16.40 -18.01 -25.34
CA LYS A 24 -17.47 -18.64 -24.57
C LYS A 24 -17.53 -20.13 -24.87
N LEU A 25 -17.60 -20.96 -23.83
CA LEU A 25 -17.78 -22.40 -23.91
C LEU A 25 -19.09 -22.78 -23.22
N THR A 26 -20.08 -23.20 -24.00
CA THR A 26 -21.34 -23.73 -23.47
C THR A 26 -21.21 -25.22 -23.21
N LEU A 27 -21.34 -25.61 -21.95
CA LEU A 27 -21.52 -27.00 -21.54
C LEU A 27 -23.02 -27.29 -21.56
N MET A 28 -23.43 -28.20 -22.43
CA MET A 28 -24.82 -28.64 -22.49
C MET A 28 -25.05 -29.79 -21.51
N ASP A 29 -26.28 -29.96 -21.04
CA ASP A 29 -26.70 -31.12 -20.26
C ASP A 29 -25.96 -31.31 -18.92
N VAL A 30 -25.54 -30.22 -18.28
CA VAL A 30 -24.80 -30.22 -17.01
C VAL A 30 -25.72 -30.63 -15.87
N LEU A 31 -25.27 -31.58 -15.06
CA LEU A 31 -25.99 -32.08 -13.89
C LEU A 31 -25.72 -31.20 -12.67
N PHE A 32 -26.77 -30.83 -11.96
CA PHE A 32 -26.69 -30.15 -10.67
C PHE A 32 -26.81 -31.16 -9.53
N VAL A 33 -25.74 -31.27 -8.74
CA VAL A 33 -25.62 -32.20 -7.62
C VAL A 33 -25.04 -31.42 -6.43
N PRO A 34 -25.86 -30.92 -5.48
CA PRO A 34 -25.40 -30.05 -4.40
C PRO A 34 -24.35 -30.65 -3.47
N GLU A 35 -24.34 -31.98 -3.34
CA GLU A 35 -23.34 -32.71 -2.54
C GLU A 35 -21.92 -32.60 -3.13
N ILE A 36 -21.79 -32.28 -4.42
CA ILE A 36 -20.50 -32.09 -5.06
C ILE A 36 -20.07 -30.63 -4.91
N ARG A 37 -19.08 -30.40 -4.04
CA ARG A 37 -18.55 -29.05 -3.74
C ARG A 37 -17.75 -28.40 -4.87
N LYS A 38 -17.36 -29.15 -5.91
CA LYS A 38 -16.54 -28.66 -7.03
C LYS A 38 -17.30 -28.83 -8.35
N ASN A 39 -17.23 -27.82 -9.22
CA ASN A 39 -17.72 -27.95 -10.60
C ASN A 39 -16.75 -28.83 -11.39
N LEU A 40 -17.19 -30.03 -11.77
CA LEU A 40 -16.38 -30.99 -12.49
C LEU A 40 -16.77 -31.02 -13.97
N VAL A 41 -15.76 -30.93 -14.83
CA VAL A 41 -15.94 -31.05 -16.28
C VAL A 41 -15.27 -32.33 -16.75
N SER A 42 -16.04 -33.21 -17.39
CA SER A 42 -15.51 -34.46 -17.91
C SER A 42 -14.67 -34.24 -19.16
N THR A 43 -13.39 -34.61 -19.08
CA THR A 43 -12.44 -34.54 -20.19
C THR A 43 -12.86 -35.44 -21.35
N SER A 44 -13.43 -36.62 -21.06
CA SER A 44 -13.90 -37.55 -22.08
C SER A 44 -15.12 -37.02 -22.84
N LEU A 45 -16.02 -36.30 -22.17
CA LEU A 45 -17.16 -35.63 -22.82
C LEU A 45 -16.71 -34.48 -23.71
N LEU A 46 -15.75 -33.67 -23.26
CA LEU A 46 -15.16 -32.62 -24.07
C LEU A 46 -14.47 -33.20 -25.32
N SER A 47 -13.71 -34.29 -25.16
CA SER A 47 -13.07 -34.98 -26.29
C SER A 47 -14.08 -35.48 -27.31
N LYS A 48 -15.19 -36.09 -26.87
CA LYS A 48 -16.29 -36.53 -27.76
C LYS A 48 -16.94 -35.36 -28.53
N LYS A 49 -16.89 -34.14 -28.00
CA LYS A 49 -17.41 -32.92 -28.66
C LYS A 49 -16.34 -32.19 -29.50
N GLY A 50 -15.21 -32.85 -29.79
CA GLY A 50 -14.18 -32.36 -30.70
C GLY A 50 -13.17 -31.40 -30.06
N PHE A 51 -13.15 -31.28 -28.74
CA PHE A 51 -12.09 -30.53 -28.05
C PHE A 51 -10.87 -31.42 -27.84
N LYS A 52 -9.68 -30.91 -28.15
CA LYS A 52 -8.41 -31.55 -27.84
C LYS A 52 -7.83 -30.92 -26.58
N LEU A 53 -7.63 -31.75 -25.56
CA LEU A 53 -6.99 -31.40 -24.30
C LEU A 53 -5.54 -31.89 -24.35
N VAL A 54 -4.59 -30.99 -24.15
CA VAL A 54 -3.16 -31.32 -24.03
C VAL A 54 -2.75 -31.02 -22.60
N PHE A 55 -2.26 -32.04 -21.91
CA PHE A 55 -1.72 -31.94 -20.56
C PHE A 55 -0.19 -32.01 -20.65
N GLU A 56 0.49 -30.98 -20.16
CA GLU A 56 1.94 -30.92 -20.15
C GLU A 56 2.40 -30.37 -18.80
N SER A 57 3.11 -31.19 -18.04
CA SER A 57 3.50 -30.89 -16.65
C SER A 57 2.29 -30.48 -15.79
N ASP A 58 2.23 -29.22 -15.37
CA ASP A 58 1.20 -28.62 -14.54
C ASP A 58 0.14 -27.85 -15.34
N LYS A 59 0.20 -27.89 -16.68
CA LYS A 59 -0.67 -27.09 -17.56
C LYS A 59 -1.64 -27.96 -18.35
N LEU A 60 -2.84 -27.41 -18.54
CA LEU A 60 -3.85 -27.90 -19.46
C LEU A 60 -4.06 -26.86 -20.57
N VAL A 61 -4.01 -27.30 -21.82
CA VAL A 61 -4.38 -26.50 -23.00
C VAL A 61 -5.59 -27.13 -23.68
N LEU A 62 -6.64 -26.33 -23.88
CA LEU A 62 -7.87 -26.72 -24.56
C LEU A 62 -7.88 -26.09 -25.96
N THR A 63 -8.00 -26.93 -26.98
CA THR A 63 -8.11 -26.51 -28.39
C THR A 63 -9.33 -27.14 -29.06
N LYS A 64 -9.85 -26.54 -30.13
CA LYS A 64 -10.91 -27.13 -30.97
C LYS A 64 -10.65 -26.73 -32.42
N GLY A 65 -10.57 -27.72 -33.32
CA GLY A 65 -10.25 -27.47 -34.73
C GLY A 65 -8.93 -26.71 -34.95
N GLY A 66 -7.92 -26.97 -34.12
CA GLY A 66 -6.63 -26.26 -34.15
C GLY A 66 -6.62 -24.89 -33.46
N ALA A 67 -7.78 -24.31 -33.14
CA ALA A 67 -7.85 -23.02 -32.46
C ALA A 67 -7.70 -23.18 -30.94
N PHE A 68 -6.90 -22.31 -30.31
CA PHE A 68 -6.83 -22.19 -28.86
C PHE A 68 -8.17 -21.73 -28.27
N ILE A 69 -8.69 -22.47 -27.30
CA ILE A 69 -9.97 -22.20 -26.63
C ILE A 69 -9.76 -21.75 -25.20
N GLY A 70 -8.78 -22.31 -24.49
CA GLY A 70 -8.50 -21.92 -23.11
C GLY A 70 -7.33 -22.67 -22.53
N LYS A 71 -6.92 -22.25 -21.34
CA LYS A 71 -5.86 -22.90 -20.57
C LYS A 71 -6.29 -23.10 -19.12
N GLY A 72 -5.63 -24.02 -18.45
CA GLY A 72 -5.82 -24.32 -17.05
C GLY A 72 -4.52 -24.81 -16.41
N TYR A 73 -4.56 -25.02 -15.11
CA TYR A 73 -3.42 -25.48 -14.32
C TYR A 73 -3.83 -26.55 -13.30
N MET A 74 -2.89 -27.39 -12.90
CA MET A 74 -3.10 -28.37 -11.85
C MET A 74 -3.24 -27.68 -10.49
N SER A 75 -4.29 -28.02 -9.75
CA SER A 75 -4.59 -27.51 -8.41
C SER A 75 -5.34 -28.58 -7.64
N GLU A 76 -4.84 -28.97 -6.47
CA GLU A 76 -5.46 -29.98 -5.59
C GLU A 76 -5.81 -31.30 -6.31
N GLY A 77 -4.88 -31.80 -7.15
CA GLY A 77 -5.05 -33.06 -7.89
C GLY A 77 -6.01 -33.01 -9.09
N LEU A 78 -6.52 -31.82 -9.45
CA LEU A 78 -7.39 -31.61 -10.61
C LEU A 78 -6.84 -30.50 -11.50
N PHE A 79 -7.12 -30.56 -12.80
CA PHE A 79 -6.83 -29.44 -13.71
C PHE A 79 -7.98 -28.43 -13.69
N LYS A 80 -7.70 -27.21 -13.22
CA LYS A 80 -8.65 -26.10 -13.14
C LYS A 80 -8.58 -25.25 -14.41
N ILE A 81 -9.70 -25.12 -15.12
CA ILE A 81 -9.82 -24.27 -16.31
C ILE A 81 -9.99 -22.81 -15.89
N ASN A 82 -9.29 -21.90 -16.56
CA ASN A 82 -9.36 -20.47 -16.27
C ASN A 82 -10.61 -19.82 -16.89
N VAL A 83 -11.56 -19.45 -16.04
CA VAL A 83 -12.81 -18.74 -16.38
C VAL A 83 -12.84 -17.32 -15.81
N PHE A 84 -13.51 -16.39 -16.48
CA PHE A 84 -13.87 -15.07 -15.94
C PHE A 84 -14.92 -15.25 -14.84
N ASN A 85 -14.76 -14.51 -13.75
CA ASN A 85 -15.62 -14.62 -12.58
C ASN A 85 -16.60 -13.43 -12.56
N ASP A 86 -17.74 -13.54 -13.22
CA ASP A 86 -18.73 -12.45 -13.34
C ASP A 86 -19.47 -12.16 -12.01
N ASN A 87 -19.41 -13.08 -11.03
CA ASN A 87 -20.21 -13.00 -9.80
C ASN A 87 -19.65 -12.12 -8.67
N VAL A 88 -18.55 -11.40 -8.89
CA VAL A 88 -18.01 -10.44 -7.89
C VAL A 88 -18.37 -8.99 -8.22
N ILE A 89 -18.90 -8.71 -9.42
CA ILE A 89 -18.97 -7.33 -9.95
C ILE A 89 -20.39 -6.75 -9.89
N ALA A 90 -21.42 -7.56 -9.64
CA ALA A 90 -22.81 -7.09 -9.71
C ALA A 90 -23.26 -6.16 -8.55
N SER A 91 -22.56 -6.10 -7.42
CA SER A 91 -23.04 -5.36 -6.23
C SER A 91 -22.32 -4.05 -5.90
N THR A 92 -21.36 -3.55 -6.70
CA THR A 92 -20.57 -2.38 -6.22
C THR A 92 -20.20 -1.32 -7.26
N ILE A 93 -20.58 -1.42 -8.54
CA ILE A 93 -20.17 -0.40 -9.52
C ILE A 93 -21.39 0.26 -10.18
N ASN A 94 -21.65 1.50 -9.73
CA ASN A 94 -22.49 2.45 -10.45
C ASN A 94 -22.04 2.53 -11.92
N LYS A 95 -22.98 2.28 -12.83
CA LYS A 95 -22.82 2.19 -14.29
C LYS A 95 -22.40 3.49 -15.00
N SER A 96 -21.82 4.49 -14.34
CA SER A 96 -21.57 5.81 -14.95
C SER A 96 -20.12 6.08 -15.40
N PHE A 97 -19.17 5.17 -15.20
CA PHE A 97 -17.79 5.34 -15.69
C PHE A 97 -17.35 4.16 -16.55
N MET A 98 -17.90 4.05 -17.76
CA MET A 98 -17.35 3.19 -18.81
C MET A 98 -16.82 4.04 -19.96
N SER A 99 -15.55 4.42 -19.88
CA SER A 99 -14.73 4.78 -21.04
C SER A 99 -13.26 4.56 -20.73
N SER A 100 -12.81 3.31 -20.87
CA SER A 100 -11.41 2.93 -21.12
C SER A 100 -11.34 1.41 -21.24
N ALA A 101 -10.80 0.91 -22.36
CA ALA A 101 -10.69 -0.50 -22.74
C ALA A 101 -9.67 -1.32 -21.93
N TYR A 102 -9.43 -0.96 -20.67
CA TYR A 102 -8.49 -1.66 -19.78
C TYR A 102 -9.12 -1.86 -18.39
N ILE A 103 -10.18 -2.66 -18.31
CA ILE A 103 -10.63 -3.15 -17.01
C ILE A 103 -9.67 -4.25 -16.57
N VAL A 104 -9.12 -4.06 -15.37
CA VAL A 104 -8.04 -4.80 -14.74
C VAL A 104 -8.28 -6.32 -14.72
N GLU A 105 -7.64 -7.04 -15.62
CA GLU A 105 -7.68 -8.51 -15.69
C GLU A 105 -6.61 -9.14 -14.80
N SER A 106 -7.08 -9.68 -13.65
CA SER A 106 -6.37 -10.55 -12.70
C SER A 106 -5.17 -9.97 -11.93
N CYS A 107 -5.21 -10.12 -10.60
CA CYS A 107 -4.05 -9.88 -9.72
C CYS A 107 -2.84 -10.75 -10.10
N GLU A 108 -3.00 -11.79 -10.90
CA GLU A 108 -1.90 -12.66 -11.29
C GLU A 108 -1.05 -12.05 -12.42
N LEU A 109 -1.68 -11.27 -13.31
CA LEU A 109 -1.00 -10.53 -14.37
C LEU A 109 -0.13 -9.40 -13.79
N TRP A 110 -0.68 -8.64 -12.84
CA TRP A 110 0.09 -7.60 -12.15
C TRP A 110 1.15 -8.19 -11.21
N HIS A 111 0.93 -9.38 -10.63
CA HIS A 111 1.92 -10.09 -9.80
C HIS A 111 3.13 -10.44 -10.65
N SER A 112 2.89 -10.99 -11.84
CA SER A 112 3.94 -11.34 -12.79
C SER A 112 4.66 -10.10 -13.35
N ARG A 113 3.91 -9.05 -13.72
CA ARG A 113 4.48 -7.80 -14.28
C ARG A 113 5.30 -6.99 -13.29
N LEU A 114 4.95 -7.01 -12.00
CA LEU A 114 5.66 -6.26 -10.96
C LEU A 114 6.78 -7.08 -10.29
N GLY A 115 7.11 -8.27 -10.80
CA GLY A 115 8.22 -9.09 -10.28
C GLY A 115 7.84 -9.89 -9.03
N HIS A 116 6.68 -10.56 -9.07
CA HIS A 116 6.13 -11.36 -7.98
C HIS A 116 5.85 -10.57 -6.69
N VAL A 117 5.40 -9.32 -6.84
CA VAL A 117 4.92 -8.52 -5.70
C VAL A 117 3.87 -9.31 -4.94
N ASN A 118 4.05 -9.45 -3.63
CA ASN A 118 3.17 -10.20 -2.75
C ASN A 118 1.70 -9.80 -3.02
N TYR A 119 0.81 -10.79 -3.22
CA TYR A 119 -0.62 -10.56 -3.51
C TYR A 119 -1.26 -9.58 -2.51
N ARG A 120 -0.85 -9.60 -1.25
CA ARG A 120 -1.31 -8.66 -0.21
C ARG A 120 -0.94 -7.21 -0.49
N SER A 121 0.19 -6.95 -1.13
CA SER A 121 0.57 -5.61 -1.59
C SER A 121 -0.19 -5.20 -2.85
N MET A 122 -0.65 -6.16 -3.64
CA MET A 122 -1.43 -5.91 -4.84
C MET A 122 -2.90 -5.66 -4.57
N TYR A 123 -3.51 -6.37 -3.60
CA TYR A 123 -4.86 -6.08 -3.12
C TYR A 123 -4.99 -4.67 -2.51
N LYS A 124 -3.86 -4.01 -2.19
CA LYS A 124 -3.83 -2.59 -1.76
C LYS A 124 -3.93 -1.60 -2.92
N MET A 125 -3.72 -2.02 -4.18
CA MET A 125 -3.64 -1.11 -5.33
C MET A 125 -4.98 -0.60 -5.86
N PRO A 126 -6.08 -1.40 -5.92
CA PRO A 126 -7.34 -0.92 -6.50
C PRO A 126 -8.20 -0.05 -5.57
N ASN A 127 -8.07 -0.19 -4.25
CA ASN A 127 -9.04 0.38 -3.29
C ASN A 127 -8.57 1.60 -2.49
N LEU A 128 -7.36 2.14 -2.74
CA LEU A 128 -6.85 3.23 -1.92
C LEU A 128 -6.00 4.23 -2.70
N VAL A 129 -6.60 5.00 -3.62
CA VAL A 129 -5.95 6.26 -4.01
C VAL A 129 -5.95 7.14 -2.77
N GLU A 130 -4.78 7.32 -2.16
CA GLU A 130 -4.59 8.22 -1.03
C GLU A 130 -4.59 9.67 -1.54
N PRO A 131 -5.29 10.58 -0.84
CA PRO A 131 -5.35 11.96 -1.26
C PRO A 131 -3.93 12.55 -1.32
N GLN A 132 -3.61 13.22 -2.42
CA GLN A 132 -2.29 13.80 -2.65
C GLN A 132 -2.18 15.23 -2.13
N THR A 133 -3.32 15.84 -1.81
CA THR A 133 -3.41 17.21 -1.32
C THR A 133 -4.39 17.35 -0.17
N TYR A 134 -4.21 18.38 0.65
CA TYR A 134 -5.14 18.72 1.72
C TYR A 134 -6.58 18.93 1.20
N LYS A 135 -6.72 19.66 0.09
CA LYS A 135 -8.05 19.93 -0.51
C LYS A 135 -8.73 18.63 -0.93
N GLU A 136 -7.98 17.72 -1.54
CA GLU A 136 -8.50 16.41 -1.94
C GLU A 136 -8.93 15.59 -0.72
N ALA A 137 -8.08 15.51 0.32
CA ALA A 137 -8.39 14.80 1.56
C ALA A 137 -9.70 15.29 2.20
N MET A 138 -9.87 16.62 2.27
CA MET A 138 -11.07 17.25 2.84
C MET A 138 -12.30 17.17 1.93
N SER A 139 -12.15 16.80 0.66
CA SER A 139 -13.28 16.60 -0.27
C SER A 139 -13.76 15.14 -0.31
N THR A 140 -13.08 14.23 0.40
CA THR A 140 -13.46 12.82 0.46
C THR A 140 -14.53 12.55 1.53
N PRO A 141 -15.31 11.46 1.42
CA PRO A 141 -16.18 11.02 2.52
C PRO A 141 -15.41 10.68 3.81
N GLU A 142 -14.12 10.38 3.71
CA GLU A 142 -13.22 10.08 4.83
C GLU A 142 -12.64 11.36 5.48
N ALA A 143 -13.04 12.55 5.03
CA ALA A 143 -12.52 13.84 5.48
C ALA A 143 -12.47 14.01 7.02
N PRO A 144 -13.47 13.58 7.82
CA PRO A 144 -13.39 13.69 9.29
C PRO A 144 -12.17 12.99 9.88
N TYR A 145 -11.84 11.77 9.39
CA TYR A 145 -10.70 11.00 9.87
C TYR A 145 -9.36 11.60 9.42
N TRP A 146 -9.33 12.15 8.20
CA TRP A 146 -8.15 12.88 7.72
C TRP A 146 -7.93 14.17 8.50
N GLN A 147 -8.99 14.89 8.85
CA GLN A 147 -8.91 16.12 9.64
C GLN A 147 -8.40 15.85 11.05
N GLU A 148 -8.87 14.77 11.69
CA GLU A 148 -8.37 14.33 12.99
C GLU A 148 -6.85 14.06 12.93
N ALA A 149 -6.40 13.26 11.96
CA ALA A 149 -4.98 12.96 11.80
C ALA A 149 -4.12 14.20 11.51
N VAL A 150 -4.67 15.19 10.79
CA VAL A 150 -4.01 16.47 10.55
C VAL A 150 -3.93 17.32 11.81
N ASN A 151 -5.01 17.39 12.58
CA ASN A 151 -5.03 18.11 13.85
C ASN A 151 -4.02 17.52 14.83
N ASP A 152 -3.91 16.19 14.93
CA ASP A 152 -2.94 15.50 15.77
C ASP A 152 -1.50 15.86 15.40
N GLU A 153 -1.17 15.88 14.11
CA GLU A 153 0.16 16.27 13.63
C GLU A 153 0.45 17.74 13.99
N ILE A 154 -0.47 18.67 13.70
CA ILE A 154 -0.29 20.09 14.03
C ILE A 154 -0.15 20.29 15.54
N ASN A 155 -0.98 19.63 16.35
CA ASN A 155 -0.91 19.71 17.80
C ASN A 155 0.46 19.26 18.31
N SER A 156 1.01 18.17 17.78
CA SER A 156 2.35 17.72 18.15
C SER A 156 3.43 18.72 17.78
N ILE A 157 3.35 19.32 16.59
CA ILE A 157 4.30 20.36 16.14
C ILE A 157 4.24 21.58 17.07
N MET A 158 3.04 22.03 17.42
CA MET A 158 2.84 23.20 18.29
C MET A 158 3.34 22.91 19.72
N GLN A 159 3.03 21.73 20.27
CA GLN A 159 3.53 21.31 21.59
C GLN A 159 5.06 21.22 21.63
N ASN A 160 5.68 20.79 20.53
CA ASN A 160 7.14 20.73 20.42
C ASN A 160 7.80 22.08 20.16
N HIS A 161 7.03 23.16 20.01
CA HIS A 161 7.53 24.50 19.67
C HIS A 161 8.41 24.46 18.40
N THR A 162 8.02 23.64 17.42
CA THR A 162 8.85 23.38 16.22
C THR A 162 9.02 24.63 15.36
N TRP A 163 8.06 25.56 15.37
CA TRP A 163 8.16 26.81 14.63
C TRP A 163 7.49 27.97 15.36
N GLU A 164 7.81 29.17 14.89
CA GLU A 164 7.13 30.41 15.27
C GLU A 164 6.68 31.19 14.03
N LEU A 165 5.62 32.00 14.18
CA LEU A 165 5.05 32.76 13.07
C LEU A 165 5.65 34.17 13.00
N VAL A 166 6.41 34.46 11.93
CA VAL A 166 7.15 35.71 11.78
C VAL A 166 6.90 36.37 10.42
N ASN A 167 7.21 37.65 10.31
CA ASN A 167 7.32 38.31 9.01
C ASN A 167 8.56 37.78 8.30
N LEU A 168 8.44 37.45 7.02
CA LEU A 168 9.58 37.00 6.22
C LEU A 168 10.62 38.14 6.14
N PRO A 169 11.87 37.91 6.58
CA PRO A 169 12.91 38.93 6.46
C PRO A 169 13.21 39.27 5.00
N PRO A 170 13.59 40.53 4.70
CA PRO A 170 13.91 40.94 3.34
C PRO A 170 15.12 40.17 2.82
N GLY A 171 14.99 39.57 1.63
CA GLY A 171 16.05 38.78 0.99
C GLY A 171 15.90 37.26 1.14
N ASN A 172 15.10 36.79 2.11
CA ASN A 172 14.86 35.37 2.33
C ASN A 172 13.72 34.85 1.44
N LYS A 173 13.74 33.55 1.13
CA LYS A 173 12.67 32.88 0.39
C LYS A 173 12.18 31.67 1.19
N PRO A 174 10.89 31.61 1.55
CA PRO A 174 10.39 30.48 2.31
C PRO A 174 10.34 29.22 1.44
N ILE A 175 10.63 28.08 2.04
CA ILE A 175 10.37 26.77 1.43
C ILE A 175 8.88 26.43 1.57
N GLY A 176 8.35 25.70 0.59
CA GLY A 176 6.97 25.22 0.69
C GLY A 176 6.87 23.99 1.59
N CYS A 177 5.65 23.59 1.93
CA CYS A 177 5.35 22.34 2.62
C CYS A 177 4.31 21.51 1.85
N LYS A 178 4.17 20.23 2.21
CA LYS A 178 3.17 19.31 1.66
C LYS A 178 2.67 18.36 2.75
N TRP A 179 1.37 18.07 2.69
CA TRP A 179 0.74 17.00 3.48
C TRP A 179 0.92 15.64 2.79
N ILE A 180 1.34 14.63 3.56
CA ILE A 180 1.38 13.24 3.15
C ILE A 180 0.33 12.48 3.94
N PHE A 181 -0.67 11.95 3.24
CA PHE A 181 -1.76 11.18 3.82
C PHE A 181 -1.51 9.70 3.60
N LYS A 182 -1.66 8.91 4.66
CA LYS A 182 -1.58 7.44 4.59
C LYS A 182 -2.65 6.73 5.40
N ARG A 183 -3.29 5.74 4.79
CA ARG A 183 -4.15 4.78 5.50
C ARG A 183 -3.28 3.62 5.97
N LYS A 184 -3.31 3.34 7.26
CA LYS A 184 -2.75 2.11 7.82
C LYS A 184 -3.86 1.07 7.84
N LEU A 185 -3.54 -0.12 7.38
CA LEU A 185 -4.47 -1.24 7.32
C LEU A 185 -4.08 -2.30 8.35
N GLN A 186 -5.09 -2.94 8.91
CA GLN A 186 -4.96 -4.10 9.78
C GLN A 186 -4.59 -5.35 8.97
N THR A 187 -4.41 -6.47 9.68
CA THR A 187 -3.98 -7.71 9.04
C THR A 187 -5.01 -8.29 8.08
N ASN A 188 -6.28 -8.14 8.43
CA ASN A 188 -7.47 -8.51 7.66
C ASN A 188 -7.80 -7.54 6.51
N GLY A 189 -7.05 -6.44 6.34
CA GLY A 189 -7.25 -5.45 5.28
C GLY A 189 -8.23 -4.32 5.61
N THR A 190 -8.84 -4.30 6.79
CA THR A 190 -9.64 -3.14 7.24
C THR A 190 -8.75 -1.96 7.62
N ILE A 191 -9.30 -0.76 7.69
CA ILE A 191 -8.55 0.44 8.08
C ILE A 191 -8.26 0.38 9.58
N ASP A 192 -6.98 0.47 9.92
CA ASP A 192 -6.47 0.57 11.30
C ASP A 192 -6.52 2.02 11.78
N LYS A 193 -5.93 2.93 10.98
CA LYS A 193 -5.83 4.36 11.30
C LYS A 193 -5.49 5.19 10.09
N TYR A 194 -5.84 6.47 10.18
CA TYR A 194 -5.40 7.51 9.25
C TYR A 194 -4.16 8.19 9.81
N LYS A 195 -3.20 8.51 8.94
CA LYS A 195 -2.00 9.26 9.28
C LYS A 195 -1.84 10.43 8.33
N ALA A 196 -1.60 11.60 8.87
CA ALA A 196 -1.18 12.77 8.11
C ALA A 196 0.19 13.20 8.63
N HIS A 197 1.10 13.51 7.71
CA HIS A 197 2.41 14.06 8.07
C HIS A 197 2.66 15.35 7.30
N LEU A 198 3.15 16.37 8.01
CA LEU A 198 3.55 17.62 7.39
C LEU A 198 5.03 17.55 7.03
N VAL A 199 5.32 17.74 5.75
CA VAL A 199 6.68 17.58 5.20
C VAL A 199 7.12 18.89 4.54
N ALA A 200 8.26 19.41 4.98
CA ALA A 200 8.95 20.50 4.33
C ALA A 200 9.45 20.06 2.95
N LYS A 201 9.36 20.95 1.95
CA LYS A 201 9.90 20.70 0.59
C LYS A 201 11.41 20.94 0.56
N GLY A 202 12.17 20.19 1.35
CA GLY A 202 13.62 20.38 1.52
C GLY A 202 14.45 20.14 0.26
N TYR A 203 13.88 19.56 -0.81
CA TYR A 203 14.53 19.53 -2.12
C TYR A 203 14.78 20.93 -2.72
N ARG A 204 14.13 21.98 -2.19
CA ARG A 204 14.38 23.39 -2.57
C ARG A 204 15.49 24.05 -1.74
N GLN A 205 16.03 23.38 -0.72
CA GLN A 205 17.13 23.90 0.11
C GLN A 205 18.44 23.95 -0.67
N LYS A 206 19.23 24.99 -0.41
CA LYS A 206 20.56 25.24 -0.96
C LYS A 206 21.64 24.90 0.06
N GLU A 207 22.61 24.10 -0.36
CA GLU A 207 23.80 23.80 0.44
C GLU A 207 24.61 25.07 0.69
N GLY A 208 25.17 25.21 1.91
CA GLY A 208 25.92 26.38 2.34
C GLY A 208 25.07 27.60 2.73
N LEU A 209 23.74 27.52 2.59
CA LEU A 209 22.80 28.55 3.02
C LEU A 209 21.71 27.97 3.94
N ASP A 210 21.01 26.93 3.48
CA ASP A 210 19.90 26.31 4.22
C ASP A 210 20.31 25.05 5.00
N PHE A 211 21.48 24.47 4.69
CA PHE A 211 22.10 23.36 5.40
C PHE A 211 23.58 23.27 5.01
N PHE A 212 24.43 22.80 5.92
CA PHE A 212 25.86 22.57 5.66
C PHE A 212 26.23 21.09 5.55
N ASP A 213 25.62 20.24 6.36
CA ASP A 213 25.90 18.81 6.40
C ASP A 213 24.63 18.02 6.68
N THR A 214 24.55 16.83 6.10
CA THR A 214 23.37 15.94 6.14
C THR A 214 23.71 14.55 6.63
N TYR A 215 24.98 14.29 6.97
CA TYR A 215 25.42 12.97 7.37
C TYR A 215 24.76 12.57 8.69
N SER A 216 24.02 11.47 8.64
CA SER A 216 23.50 10.77 9.82
C SER A 216 23.95 9.32 9.72
N PRO A 217 24.58 8.76 10.77
CA PRO A 217 24.98 7.37 10.76
C PRO A 217 23.75 6.47 10.67
N VAL A 218 23.84 5.43 9.84
CA VAL A 218 22.83 4.38 9.73
C VAL A 218 23.41 3.09 10.28
N THR A 219 22.73 2.51 11.26
CA THR A 219 23.15 1.24 11.86
C THR A 219 23.13 0.14 10.81
N ARG A 220 24.27 -0.56 10.66
CA ARG A 220 24.35 -1.71 9.76
C ARG A 220 23.57 -2.89 10.34
N ILE A 221 22.83 -3.60 9.49
CA ILE A 221 22.07 -4.80 9.90
C ILE A 221 22.98 -5.88 10.50
N THR A 222 24.25 -5.93 10.07
CA THR A 222 25.27 -6.84 10.63
C THR A 222 25.54 -6.55 12.09
N SER A 223 25.60 -5.27 12.48
CA SER A 223 25.79 -4.86 13.88
C SER A 223 24.59 -5.22 14.74
N ILE A 224 23.37 -5.01 14.23
CA ILE A 224 22.13 -5.41 14.91
C ILE A 224 22.10 -6.93 15.13
N ARG A 225 22.44 -7.73 14.10
CA ARG A 225 22.51 -9.19 14.22
C ARG A 225 23.56 -9.64 15.23
N MET A 226 24.74 -9.00 15.24
CA MET A 226 25.78 -9.30 16.22
C MET A 226 25.30 -9.00 17.63
N LEU A 227 24.67 -7.84 17.87
CA LEU A 227 24.09 -7.48 19.16
C LEU A 227 23.09 -8.54 19.64
N ILE A 228 22.13 -8.92 18.78
CA ILE A 228 21.11 -9.94 19.11
C ILE A 228 21.76 -11.31 19.39
N ALA A 229 22.79 -11.69 18.64
CA ALA A 229 23.51 -12.94 18.89
C ALA A 229 24.22 -12.92 20.25
N THR A 230 24.89 -11.81 20.58
CA THR A 230 25.57 -11.65 21.87
C THR A 230 24.57 -11.65 23.04
N THR A 231 23.44 -10.96 22.92
CA THR A 231 22.40 -10.96 23.97
C THR A 231 21.81 -12.35 24.17
N ALA A 232 21.61 -13.11 23.09
CA ALA A 232 21.13 -14.49 23.19
C ALA A 232 22.13 -15.42 23.89
N ILE A 233 23.43 -15.27 23.61
CA ILE A 233 24.50 -16.05 24.26
C ILE A 233 24.58 -15.75 25.76
N HIS A 234 24.46 -14.47 26.14
CA HIS A 234 24.59 -14.04 27.54
C HIS A 234 23.27 -14.01 28.29
N ASN A 235 22.18 -14.48 27.68
CA ASN A 235 20.83 -14.46 28.23
C ASN A 235 20.39 -13.06 28.71
N PHE A 236 20.69 -12.03 27.93
CA PHE A 236 20.26 -10.65 28.20
C PHE A 236 18.90 -10.35 27.58
N GLU A 237 18.12 -9.54 28.27
CA GLU A 237 16.85 -9.02 27.75
C GLU A 237 17.08 -7.82 26.83
N ILE A 238 16.39 -7.78 25.69
CA ILE A 238 16.38 -6.63 24.78
C ILE A 238 15.07 -5.86 24.98
N HIS A 239 15.19 -4.58 25.31
CA HIS A 239 14.08 -3.64 25.27
C HIS A 239 14.14 -2.83 23.97
N GLN A 240 13.01 -2.79 23.25
CA GLN A 240 12.86 -1.97 22.05
C GLN A 240 11.96 -0.77 22.34
N MET A 241 12.43 0.42 21.97
CA MET A 241 11.65 1.66 22.05
C MET A 241 11.52 2.28 20.66
N ASP A 242 10.29 2.58 20.25
CA ASP A 242 10.01 3.38 19.05
C ASP A 242 9.71 4.81 19.50
N VAL A 243 10.60 5.74 19.16
CA VAL A 243 10.42 7.15 19.51
C VAL A 243 9.42 7.76 18.52
N LYS A 244 8.30 8.25 19.04
CA LYS A 244 7.34 8.98 18.21
C LYS A 244 7.91 10.34 17.83
N ILE A 245 7.76 10.70 16.55
CA ILE A 245 7.91 12.09 16.08
C ILE A 245 9.37 12.59 16.24
N THR A 246 10.34 11.70 15.96
CA THR A 246 11.78 11.90 16.19
C THR A 246 12.33 13.20 15.61
N PHE A 247 12.00 13.54 14.36
CA PHE A 247 12.59 14.72 13.73
C PHE A 247 12.16 16.03 14.39
N LEU A 248 10.98 16.10 15.02
CA LEU A 248 10.56 17.34 15.70
C LEU A 248 11.35 17.63 16.99
N ASN A 249 12.22 16.72 17.41
CA ASN A 249 13.06 16.90 18.60
C ASN A 249 14.46 17.45 18.29
N GLY A 250 14.93 17.34 17.03
CA GLY A 250 16.21 17.88 16.62
C GLY A 250 16.14 19.40 16.53
N ASP A 251 17.02 20.11 17.23
CA ASP A 251 17.10 21.56 17.14
C ASP A 251 17.68 21.95 15.76
N LEU A 252 17.35 23.13 15.23
CA LEU A 252 17.95 23.64 14.01
C LEU A 252 18.89 24.80 14.32
N ASP A 253 20.13 24.70 13.83
CA ASP A 253 21.08 25.80 13.87
C ASP A 253 20.85 26.81 12.74
N GLU A 254 20.28 26.36 11.61
CA GLU A 254 20.04 27.20 10.44
C GLU A 254 18.69 27.93 10.47
N GLU A 255 18.66 29.16 9.96
CA GLU A 255 17.43 29.93 9.80
C GLU A 255 16.63 29.49 8.57
N ILE A 256 15.67 28.59 8.78
CA ILE A 256 14.78 28.11 7.72
C ILE A 256 13.38 28.69 7.89
N TYR A 257 12.86 29.27 6.81
CA TYR A 257 11.49 29.79 6.73
C TYR A 257 10.63 28.87 5.87
N MET A 258 9.44 28.54 6.34
CA MET A 258 8.49 27.68 5.65
C MET A 258 7.15 28.40 5.46
N GLU A 259 6.53 28.20 4.30
CA GLU A 259 5.14 28.64 4.05
C GLU A 259 4.18 27.97 5.05
N GLN A 260 3.16 28.71 5.48
CA GLN A 260 2.14 28.16 6.38
C GLN A 260 1.43 26.94 5.75
N PRO A 261 1.19 25.87 6.53
CA PRO A 261 0.54 24.67 6.02
C PRO A 261 -0.88 24.95 5.53
N LYS A 262 -1.23 24.34 4.38
CA LYS A 262 -2.60 24.44 3.84
C LYS A 262 -3.58 23.87 4.86
N GLY A 263 -4.66 24.61 5.12
CA GLY A 263 -5.66 24.30 6.16
C GLY A 263 -5.41 25.01 7.50
N PHE A 264 -4.21 25.55 7.72
CA PHE A 264 -3.78 26.14 9.00
C PHE A 264 -3.13 27.51 8.82
N VAL A 265 -3.54 28.24 7.77
CA VAL A 265 -3.13 29.63 7.57
C VAL A 265 -3.89 30.50 8.56
N VAL A 266 -3.16 31.29 9.35
CA VAL A 266 -3.75 32.19 10.35
C VAL A 266 -4.39 33.39 9.65
N LYS A 267 -5.69 33.59 9.90
CA LYS A 267 -6.44 34.74 9.37
C LYS A 267 -5.77 36.05 9.78
N GLU A 268 -5.74 37.02 8.86
CA GLU A 268 -5.09 38.34 9.02
C GLU A 268 -3.54 38.29 9.10
N GLN A 269 -2.95 37.09 9.05
CA GLN A 269 -1.50 36.88 9.05
C GLN A 269 -1.06 35.98 7.88
N GLU A 270 -1.79 36.01 6.76
CA GLU A 270 -1.58 35.13 5.61
C GLU A 270 -0.20 35.33 4.95
N LYS A 271 0.37 36.53 5.08
CA LYS A 271 1.70 36.88 4.55
C LYS A 271 2.85 36.43 5.45
N LYS A 272 2.58 36.01 6.68
CA LYS A 272 3.62 35.52 7.60
C LYS A 272 4.06 34.11 7.23
N VAL A 273 5.25 33.75 7.69
CA VAL A 273 5.89 32.46 7.45
C VAL A 273 6.25 31.79 8.78
N CYS A 274 6.35 30.47 8.78
CA CYS A 274 6.83 29.69 9.91
C CYS A 274 8.37 29.70 9.91
N ARG A 275 9.01 30.34 10.89
CA ARG A 275 10.45 30.14 11.14
C ARG A 275 10.62 28.84 11.91
N LEU A 276 11.32 27.88 11.33
CA LEU A 276 11.56 26.58 11.94
C LEU A 276 12.64 26.71 13.03
N ILE A 277 12.29 26.33 14.25
CA ILE A 277 13.18 26.26 15.42
C ILE A 277 13.74 24.84 15.55
N LYS A 278 12.92 23.85 15.20
CA LYS A 278 13.29 22.43 15.20
C LYS A 278 13.10 21.80 13.84
N SER A 279 13.78 20.69 13.62
CA SER A 279 13.78 20.00 12.35
C SER A 279 12.40 19.43 12.02
N LEU A 280 12.04 19.44 10.74
CA LEU A 280 10.78 18.91 10.24
C LEU A 280 11.06 17.80 9.23
N TYR A 281 10.11 16.87 9.06
CA TYR A 281 10.17 15.88 7.98
C TYR A 281 10.47 16.55 6.65
N GLY A 282 11.36 15.96 5.86
CA GLY A 282 11.68 16.42 4.52
C GLY A 282 12.76 17.49 4.42
N LEU A 283 13.23 18.07 5.54
CA LEU A 283 14.48 18.82 5.57
C LEU A 283 15.67 17.87 5.36
N LYS A 284 16.71 18.36 4.65
CA LYS A 284 17.89 17.55 4.34
C LYS A 284 18.71 17.18 5.58
N GLN A 285 18.81 18.08 6.56
CA GLN A 285 19.58 17.88 7.80
C GLN A 285 18.77 17.22 8.94
N ALA A 286 17.46 17.00 8.78
CA ALA A 286 16.61 16.48 9.87
C ALA A 286 17.11 15.14 10.47
N PRO A 287 17.61 14.17 9.68
CA PRO A 287 18.18 12.94 10.24
C PRO A 287 19.40 13.19 11.14
N LYS A 288 20.29 14.10 10.72
CA LYS A 288 21.49 14.47 11.48
C LYS A 288 21.13 15.14 12.80
N GLN A 289 20.24 16.14 12.75
CA GLN A 289 19.82 16.89 13.93
C GLN A 289 19.14 15.99 14.98
N TRP A 290 18.35 15.01 14.52
CA TRP A 290 17.82 13.99 15.42
C TRP A 290 18.92 13.12 16.05
N HIS A 291 19.89 12.67 15.26
CA HIS A 291 20.99 11.85 15.76
C HIS A 291 21.82 12.57 16.82
N GLU A 292 22.21 13.81 16.57
CA GLU A 292 22.99 14.63 17.52
C GLU A 292 22.21 14.86 18.83
N LYS A 293 20.92 15.18 18.73
CA LYS A 293 20.04 15.32 19.91
C LYS A 293 19.97 14.02 20.72
N PHE A 294 19.78 12.90 20.04
CA PHE A 294 19.69 11.59 20.67
C PHE A 294 20.99 11.20 21.36
N ASP A 295 22.12 11.33 20.67
CA ASP A 295 23.44 10.99 21.21
C ASP A 295 23.77 11.82 22.46
N HIS A 296 23.56 13.13 22.39
CA HIS A 296 23.73 14.02 23.53
C HIS A 296 22.85 13.63 24.73
N THR A 297 21.57 13.32 24.47
CA THR A 297 20.62 12.91 25.52
C THR A 297 21.03 11.59 26.16
N MET A 298 21.47 10.61 25.36
CA MET A 298 21.91 9.30 25.87
C MET A 298 23.18 9.40 26.70
N LEU A 299 24.16 10.21 26.28
CA LEU A 299 25.39 10.45 27.04
C LEU A 299 25.10 11.05 28.42
N LEU A 300 24.14 11.98 28.52
CA LEU A 300 23.71 12.56 29.80
C LEU A 300 23.04 11.53 30.72
N MET A 301 22.34 10.54 30.17
CA MET A 301 21.69 9.48 30.97
C MET A 301 22.68 8.47 31.54
N VAL A 302 23.75 8.14 30.81
CA VAL A 302 24.77 7.15 31.24
C VAL A 302 25.79 7.76 32.22
N SER A 303 25.91 9.09 32.26
CA SER A 303 26.84 9.80 33.14
C SER A 303 26.28 10.08 34.55
N ARG A 304 25.12 9.53 34.90
CA ARG A 304 24.48 9.61 36.21
C ARG A 304 24.37 8.22 36.83
#